data_AF-A0A8J3RIE5-F1
#
_entry.id   AF-A0A8J3RIE5-F1
#
_cell.length_a   1.000
_cell.length_b   1.000
_cell.length_c   1.000
_cell.angle_alpha   90.00
_cell.angle_beta   90.00
_cell.angle_gamma   90.00
#
_symmetry.space_group_name_H-M   'P 1'
#
loop_
_entity.id
_entity.type
_entity.pdbx_description
1 polymer ?
#
loop_
_entity_poly.entity_id
_entity_poly.type
_entity_poly.pdbx_seq_one_letter_code
_entity_poly.pdbx_strand_id
1 'polypeptide(L)'
;MDPERVVDPDELEKLAKQLTDRQQLAEEYYKRACQFMGQPGANQLVTVLKWATDTAGDLRDRAQIARAADKGGDPFGALSTFGLTTAISKVSGQDRTRLENDLKSLIADNAKAGPEQRAQAIGEFFGKLTAAERSWLAIERPEVVGRLDGAPATVRYAANRLLIERALAHERKELAELKAGIPKKPRVESMIEHGLVDDPRFAPLFERALGDGPQMALLLGQASVYSPQMAQKIRQALARNPEISRKIERALDDDPQMAQRIERALPQDPRVSQLEQRVARMSELLQPRMTGDNQLKQRQFLLFDPADDGRVAEVFGDLAKAKHVAVMVPGITNRLDNYRDIAKDAQNLIKDRMTGKDLPETAVITWLGYDTPEFGDSVLPAKAEAGAPALHSFRAGLEAARGAEFALFAHSYGTLLTSKALQQGTPFDSVVFMGSPGLGPKVRTAADLKLAPGTQVFAMRAPADWVSYTEAHGNDPADMPDIKRLATGASSGHSQYYIPKNTGLNNLQAVLTGDAYVRPFTGSPRVDDGQFGASGVRVLVKELQSRVPQWKTGELAAALDPIIKGALTGETDQKTVINQAMHELRKSELGGYLSAADITEITAKALAAAGAPLAERAVLFTATRGAYPR
;
A
#
# COMPACT_ATOMS: atom_id res chain seq x y z
N MET A 1 42.11 10.73 0.97
CA MET A 1 41.84 10.75 -0.48
C MET A 1 41.46 12.16 -0.84
N ASP A 2 42.03 12.67 -1.93
CA ASP A 2 41.74 14.00 -2.45
C ASP A 2 40.25 14.09 -2.85
N PRO A 3 39.45 15.00 -2.27
CA PRO A 3 38.03 15.16 -2.60
C PRO A 3 37.78 15.65 -4.04
N GLU A 4 38.82 16.06 -4.78
CA GLU A 4 38.73 16.47 -6.19
C GLU A 4 39.01 15.34 -7.20
N ARG A 5 39.40 14.14 -6.75
CA ARG A 5 39.74 13.06 -7.67
C ARG A 5 38.48 12.45 -8.31
N VAL A 6 38.26 12.76 -9.59
CA VAL A 6 37.27 12.10 -10.46
C VAL A 6 37.54 10.59 -10.43
N VAL A 7 36.52 9.80 -10.06
CA VAL A 7 36.63 8.34 -10.00
C VAL A 7 36.61 7.76 -11.41
N ASP A 8 37.68 7.09 -11.82
CA ASP A 8 37.82 6.47 -13.15
C ASP A 8 36.93 5.20 -13.24
N PRO A 9 35.97 5.15 -14.19
CA PRO A 9 35.12 3.97 -14.39
C PRO A 9 35.90 2.68 -14.67
N ASP A 10 37.06 2.76 -15.32
CA ASP A 10 37.87 1.59 -15.66
C ASP A 10 38.65 1.06 -14.46
N GLU A 11 39.02 1.94 -13.50
CA GLU A 11 39.58 1.52 -12.20
C GLU A 11 38.53 0.80 -11.34
N LEU A 12 37.29 1.29 -11.32
CA LEU A 12 36.18 0.65 -10.61
C LEU A 12 35.85 -0.75 -11.17
N GLU A 13 35.77 -0.89 -12.49
CA GLU A 13 35.56 -2.17 -13.16
C GLU A 13 36.70 -3.16 -12.86
N LYS A 14 37.93 -2.67 -12.83
CA LYS A 14 39.12 -3.47 -12.49
C LYS A 14 39.08 -3.97 -11.05
N LEU A 15 38.68 -3.14 -10.09
CA LEU A 15 38.51 -3.53 -8.68
C LEU A 15 37.37 -4.55 -8.51
N ALA A 16 36.25 -4.36 -9.19
CA ALA A 16 35.14 -5.30 -9.18
C ALA A 16 35.54 -6.68 -9.70
N LYS A 17 36.30 -6.69 -10.82
CA LYS A 17 36.87 -7.92 -11.39
C LYS A 17 37.78 -8.62 -10.39
N GLN A 18 38.70 -7.91 -9.74
CA GLN A 18 39.58 -8.48 -8.71
C GLN A 18 38.82 -9.09 -7.53
N LEU A 19 37.70 -8.50 -7.11
CA LEU A 19 36.84 -9.04 -6.06
C LEU A 19 36.08 -10.30 -6.51
N THR A 20 35.57 -10.31 -7.74
CA THR A 20 34.91 -11.50 -8.33
C THR A 20 35.90 -12.66 -8.52
N ASP A 21 37.12 -12.38 -8.97
CA ASP A 21 38.16 -13.39 -9.13
C ASP A 21 38.56 -13.99 -7.76
N ARG A 22 38.64 -13.16 -6.71
CA ARG A 22 38.91 -13.62 -5.33
C ARG A 22 37.72 -14.35 -4.70
N GLN A 23 36.49 -14.02 -5.06
CA GLN A 23 35.29 -14.74 -4.63
C GLN A 23 35.32 -16.19 -5.15
N GLN A 24 35.61 -16.40 -6.44
CA GLN A 24 35.69 -17.76 -7.01
C GLN A 24 36.69 -18.62 -6.23
N LEU A 25 37.83 -18.04 -5.89
CA LEU A 25 38.84 -18.70 -5.05
C LEU A 25 38.32 -18.99 -3.63
N ALA A 26 37.60 -18.06 -3.01
CA ALA A 26 37.00 -18.25 -1.69
C ALA A 26 35.86 -19.29 -1.67
N GLU A 27 35.12 -19.46 -2.77
CA GLU A 27 34.09 -20.51 -2.92
C GLU A 27 34.73 -21.90 -2.99
N GLU A 28 35.88 -22.02 -3.66
CA GLU A 28 36.66 -23.26 -3.66
C GLU A 28 37.17 -23.60 -2.26
N TYR A 29 37.66 -22.61 -1.52
CA TYR A 29 38.06 -22.79 -0.12
C TYR A 29 36.88 -23.12 0.79
N TYR A 30 35.70 -22.52 0.58
CA TYR A 30 34.49 -22.85 1.31
C TYR A 30 34.05 -24.30 1.07
N LYS A 31 34.04 -24.75 -0.19
CA LYS A 31 33.73 -26.16 -0.53
C LYS A 31 34.70 -27.13 0.15
N ARG A 32 35.99 -26.82 0.16
CA ARG A 32 37.01 -27.61 0.89
C ARG A 32 36.79 -27.56 2.41
N ALA A 33 36.52 -26.38 2.98
CA ALA A 33 36.26 -26.24 4.41
C ALA A 33 35.01 -27.03 4.85
N CYS A 34 33.93 -27.00 4.07
CA CYS A 34 32.75 -27.83 4.35
C CYS A 34 33.05 -29.34 4.36
N GLN A 35 34.00 -29.80 3.53
CA GLN A 35 34.44 -31.20 3.51
C GLN A 35 35.26 -31.58 4.76
N PHE A 36 36.07 -30.67 5.30
CA PHE A 36 36.96 -30.96 6.43
C PHE A 36 36.35 -30.71 7.81
N MET A 37 35.48 -29.71 7.95
CA MET A 37 35.05 -29.17 9.25
C MET A 37 33.53 -28.95 9.35
N GLY A 38 32.76 -29.34 8.32
CA GLY A 38 31.31 -29.22 8.29
C GLY A 38 30.79 -27.80 8.04
N GLN A 39 29.52 -27.67 7.66
CA GLN A 39 28.89 -26.37 7.34
C GLN A 39 28.96 -25.31 8.46
N PRO A 40 28.75 -25.65 9.75
CA PRO A 40 28.81 -24.65 10.83
C PRO A 40 30.19 -24.01 10.99
N GLY A 41 31.27 -24.78 10.78
CA GLY A 41 32.65 -24.27 10.86
C GLY A 41 33.03 -23.35 9.70
N ALA A 42 32.38 -23.49 8.54
CA ALA A 42 32.68 -22.72 7.33
C ALA A 42 31.84 -21.43 7.20
N ASN A 43 30.93 -21.16 8.14
CA ASN A 43 29.93 -20.10 8.04
C ASN A 43 30.54 -18.68 7.98
N GLN A 44 31.73 -18.48 8.53
CA GLN A 44 32.45 -17.20 8.43
C GLN A 44 32.88 -16.87 6.98
N LEU A 45 33.15 -17.89 6.16
CA LEU A 45 33.52 -17.71 4.74
C LEU A 45 32.30 -17.33 3.89
N VAL A 46 31.09 -17.78 4.26
CA VAL A 46 29.83 -17.39 3.57
C VAL A 46 29.60 -15.88 3.68
N THR A 47 29.85 -15.32 4.86
CA THR A 47 29.71 -13.87 5.09
C THR A 47 30.70 -13.06 4.26
N VAL A 48 31.95 -13.51 4.17
CA VAL A 48 32.99 -12.86 3.36
C VAL A 48 32.68 -12.98 1.87
N LEU A 49 32.20 -14.14 1.42
CA LEU A 49 31.78 -14.37 0.04
C LEU A 49 30.62 -13.46 -0.36
N LYS A 50 29.60 -13.37 0.50
CA LYS A 50 28.47 -12.48 0.28
C LYS A 50 28.91 -11.02 0.22
N TRP A 51 29.73 -10.57 1.17
CA TRP A 51 30.27 -9.22 1.15
C TRP A 51 31.07 -8.91 -0.12
N ALA A 52 31.91 -9.83 -0.59
CA ALA A 52 32.70 -9.66 -1.80
C ALA A 52 31.82 -9.57 -3.06
N THR A 53 30.77 -10.39 -3.16
CA THR A 53 29.79 -10.35 -4.25
C THR A 53 29.03 -9.03 -4.26
N ASP A 54 28.51 -8.61 -3.11
CA ASP A 54 27.74 -7.36 -2.99
C ASP A 54 28.63 -6.14 -3.32
N THR A 55 29.90 -6.16 -2.86
CA THR A 55 30.87 -5.08 -3.13
C THR A 55 31.33 -5.05 -4.59
N ALA A 56 31.51 -6.20 -5.23
CA ALA A 56 31.87 -6.27 -6.65
C ALA A 56 30.71 -5.81 -7.55
N GLY A 57 29.46 -6.09 -7.15
CA GLY A 57 28.27 -5.49 -7.76
C GLY A 57 28.33 -3.97 -7.67
N ASP A 58 28.41 -3.43 -6.46
CA ASP A 58 28.46 -1.99 -6.19
C ASP A 58 29.55 -1.24 -6.98
N LEU A 59 30.72 -1.86 -7.20
CA LEU A 59 31.79 -1.25 -7.99
C LEU A 59 31.49 -1.19 -9.51
N ARG A 60 30.88 -2.23 -10.09
CA ARG A 60 30.47 -2.23 -11.52
C ARG A 60 29.35 -1.24 -11.77
N ASP A 61 28.45 -1.19 -10.82
CA ASP A 61 27.30 -0.31 -10.72
C ASP A 61 27.74 1.17 -10.76
N ARG A 62 28.74 1.53 -9.95
CA ARG A 62 29.40 2.86 -9.98
C ARG A 62 30.14 3.13 -11.30
N ALA A 63 30.80 2.13 -11.89
CA ALA A 63 31.46 2.26 -13.18
C ALA A 63 30.46 2.55 -14.32
N GLN A 64 29.29 1.91 -14.29
CA GLN A 64 28.22 2.15 -15.25
C GLN A 64 27.61 3.56 -15.13
N ILE A 65 27.41 4.05 -13.90
CA ILE A 65 26.99 5.46 -13.67
C ILE A 65 27.99 6.43 -14.28
N ALA A 66 29.28 6.24 -13.98
CA ALA A 66 30.35 7.13 -14.41
C ALA A 66 30.44 7.18 -15.95
N ARG A 67 30.36 6.01 -16.63
CA ARG A 67 30.34 5.91 -18.10
C ARG A 67 29.09 6.55 -18.73
N ALA A 68 27.93 6.44 -18.10
CA ALA A 68 26.69 7.08 -18.58
C ALA A 68 26.82 8.61 -18.51
N ALA A 69 27.34 9.14 -17.40
CA ALA A 69 27.57 10.56 -17.18
C ALA A 69 28.57 11.17 -18.18
N ASP A 70 29.61 10.44 -18.58
CA ASP A 70 30.63 10.94 -19.52
C ASP A 70 30.19 10.93 -21.00
N LYS A 71 29.22 10.08 -21.36
CA LYS A 71 28.72 9.95 -22.74
C LYS A 71 27.44 10.73 -23.03
N GLY A 72 26.98 11.56 -22.09
CA GLY A 72 25.71 12.28 -22.21
C GLY A 72 24.46 11.37 -22.20
N GLY A 73 24.63 10.09 -21.80
CA GLY A 73 23.51 9.19 -21.56
C GLY A 73 22.83 9.52 -20.23
N ASP A 74 21.56 9.14 -20.06
CA ASP A 74 20.76 9.45 -18.87
C ASP A 74 21.44 8.92 -17.59
N PRO A 75 22.13 9.77 -16.80
CA PRO A 75 22.84 9.30 -15.61
C PRO A 75 21.85 8.92 -14.52
N PHE A 76 20.58 9.36 -14.60
CA PHE A 76 19.56 9.07 -13.59
C PHE A 76 19.10 7.62 -13.61
N GLY A 77 18.98 7.00 -14.78
CA GLY A 77 18.68 5.57 -14.89
C GLY A 77 19.75 4.71 -14.21
N ALA A 78 21.02 5.15 -14.23
CA ALA A 78 22.11 4.49 -13.53
C ALA A 78 22.13 4.87 -12.04
N LEU A 79 21.96 6.16 -11.69
CA LEU A 79 21.94 6.68 -10.31
C LEU A 79 20.77 6.17 -9.47
N SER A 80 19.61 5.90 -10.09
CA SER A 80 18.47 5.25 -9.41
C SER A 80 18.69 3.75 -9.22
N THR A 81 19.61 3.16 -9.98
CA THR A 81 19.89 1.71 -9.94
C THR A 81 21.07 1.41 -9.03
N PHE A 82 21.99 2.35 -8.87
CA PHE A 82 23.30 2.16 -8.24
C PHE A 82 23.62 3.36 -7.33
N GLY A 83 24.05 3.09 -6.09
CA GLY A 83 24.26 4.11 -5.06
C GLY A 83 25.18 5.26 -5.49
N LEU A 84 24.80 6.48 -5.10
CA LEU A 84 25.24 7.76 -5.68
C LEU A 84 26.66 8.17 -5.26
N THR A 85 27.41 8.86 -6.15
CA THR A 85 28.50 9.81 -5.77
C THR A 85 29.16 10.51 -6.97
N THR A 86 29.33 9.84 -8.11
CA THR A 86 30.19 10.34 -9.20
C THR A 86 29.69 11.61 -9.92
N ALA A 87 28.37 11.84 -9.99
CA ALA A 87 27.81 13.02 -10.66
C ALA A 87 27.93 14.32 -9.83
N ILE A 88 27.99 14.20 -8.49
CA ILE A 88 28.01 15.33 -7.54
C ILE A 88 29.33 16.09 -7.60
N SER A 89 30.46 15.38 -7.75
CA SER A 89 31.80 15.97 -7.74
C SER A 89 32.04 16.95 -8.90
N LYS A 90 31.21 16.91 -9.94
CA LYS A 90 31.29 17.79 -11.11
C LYS A 90 30.58 19.15 -10.93
N VAL A 91 29.81 19.37 -9.85
CA VAL A 91 29.08 20.64 -9.60
C VAL A 91 29.84 21.50 -8.59
N SER A 92 30.24 22.71 -9.01
CA SER A 92 31.01 23.65 -8.17
C SER A 92 30.17 24.21 -7.00
N GLY A 93 30.82 24.64 -5.92
CA GLY A 93 30.10 25.19 -4.74
C GLY A 93 29.25 26.43 -5.02
N GLN A 94 29.68 27.29 -5.95
CA GLN A 94 28.89 28.45 -6.38
C GLN A 94 27.64 28.02 -7.15
N ASP A 95 27.75 27.03 -8.04
CA ASP A 95 26.62 26.50 -8.79
C ASP A 95 25.59 25.83 -7.86
N ARG A 96 26.03 25.13 -6.83
CA ARG A 96 25.14 24.52 -5.81
C ARG A 96 24.21 25.54 -5.15
N THR A 97 24.80 26.64 -4.67
CA THR A 97 24.04 27.72 -4.00
C THR A 97 23.07 28.41 -4.98
N ARG A 98 23.51 28.62 -6.23
CA ARG A 98 22.65 29.16 -7.29
C ARG A 98 21.43 28.26 -7.53
N LEU A 99 21.66 26.96 -7.75
CA LEU A 99 20.60 25.99 -8.06
C LEU A 99 19.53 25.92 -6.97
N GLU A 100 19.91 25.93 -5.70
CA GLU A 100 18.96 25.93 -4.58
C GLU A 100 18.10 27.19 -4.56
N ASN A 101 18.73 28.36 -4.73
CA ASN A 101 18.02 29.63 -4.70
C ASN A 101 17.10 29.78 -5.92
N ASP A 102 17.55 29.37 -7.11
CA ASP A 102 16.76 29.40 -8.33
C ASP A 102 15.53 28.49 -8.21
N LEU A 103 15.72 27.24 -7.75
CA LEU A 103 14.61 26.29 -7.56
C LEU A 103 13.61 26.81 -6.51
N LYS A 104 14.10 27.36 -5.40
CA LYS A 104 13.25 27.93 -4.35
C LYS A 104 12.43 29.11 -4.87
N SER A 105 13.07 30.01 -5.61
CA SER A 105 12.41 31.19 -6.18
C SER A 105 11.38 30.79 -7.22
N LEU A 106 11.72 29.85 -8.11
CA LEU A 106 10.81 29.30 -9.11
C LEU A 106 9.52 28.73 -8.48
N ILE A 107 9.66 27.94 -7.41
CA ILE A 107 8.50 27.38 -6.69
C ILE A 107 7.65 28.50 -6.07
N ALA A 108 8.29 29.50 -5.45
CA ALA A 108 7.59 30.61 -4.83
C ALA A 108 6.83 31.48 -5.86
N ASP A 109 7.48 31.81 -6.97
CA ASP A 109 6.93 32.64 -8.05
C ASP A 109 5.71 31.97 -8.71
N ASN A 110 5.68 30.64 -8.74
CA ASN A 110 4.62 29.86 -9.35
C ASN A 110 3.60 29.32 -8.32
N ALA A 111 3.69 29.68 -7.03
CA ALA A 111 2.83 29.10 -5.99
C ALA A 111 1.33 29.34 -6.22
N LYS A 112 0.95 30.43 -6.89
CA LYS A 112 -0.45 30.78 -7.22
C LYS A 112 -0.88 30.38 -8.64
N ALA A 113 0.05 29.90 -9.48
CA ALA A 113 -0.25 29.49 -10.84
C ALA A 113 -1.09 28.20 -10.88
N GLY A 114 -1.82 27.96 -11.97
CA GLY A 114 -2.53 26.69 -12.20
C GLY A 114 -1.56 25.50 -12.34
N PRO A 115 -1.99 24.26 -12.07
CA PRO A 115 -1.06 23.13 -12.01
C PRO A 115 -0.27 22.87 -13.31
N GLU A 116 -0.89 23.07 -14.47
CA GLU A 116 -0.24 22.96 -15.79
C GLU A 116 0.87 23.99 -15.95
N GLN A 117 0.61 25.25 -15.59
CA GLN A 117 1.60 26.32 -15.66
C GLN A 117 2.76 26.06 -14.70
N ARG A 118 2.47 25.58 -13.48
CA ARG A 118 3.51 25.20 -12.51
C ARG A 118 4.38 24.07 -13.07
N ALA A 119 3.76 22.98 -13.53
CA ALA A 119 4.45 21.83 -14.08
C ALA A 119 5.33 22.22 -15.28
N GLN A 120 4.80 23.06 -16.18
CA GLN A 120 5.56 23.57 -17.32
C GLN A 120 6.77 24.38 -16.87
N ALA A 121 6.61 25.33 -15.93
CA ALA A 121 7.70 26.15 -15.44
C ALA A 121 8.82 25.31 -14.77
N ILE A 122 8.43 24.29 -14.00
CA ILE A 122 9.38 23.32 -13.43
C ILE A 122 10.09 22.54 -14.55
N GLY A 123 9.34 22.02 -15.53
CA GLY A 123 9.90 21.26 -16.65
C GLY A 123 10.92 22.08 -17.45
N GLU A 124 10.60 23.34 -17.74
CA GLU A 124 11.50 24.28 -18.43
C GLU A 124 12.77 24.59 -17.62
N PHE A 125 12.65 24.72 -16.30
CA PHE A 125 13.80 24.89 -15.41
C PHE A 125 14.73 23.67 -15.48
N PHE A 126 14.21 22.47 -15.25
CA PHE A 126 15.01 21.25 -15.32
C PHE A 126 15.57 21.03 -16.73
N GLY A 127 14.84 21.39 -17.78
CA GLY A 127 15.29 21.32 -19.18
C GLY A 127 16.60 22.08 -19.44
N LYS A 128 16.83 23.20 -18.75
CA LYS A 128 18.04 24.02 -18.87
C LYS A 128 19.24 23.49 -18.07
N LEU A 129 18.99 22.64 -17.08
CA LEU A 129 20.03 22.08 -16.22
C LEU A 129 20.81 20.97 -16.93
N THR A 130 22.12 20.91 -16.67
CA THR A 130 22.97 19.79 -17.04
C THR A 130 22.61 18.55 -16.23
N ALA A 131 23.03 17.38 -16.70
CA ALA A 131 22.75 16.13 -16.01
C ALA A 131 23.39 16.06 -14.61
N ALA A 132 24.54 16.70 -14.40
CA ALA A 132 25.19 16.81 -13.09
C ALA A 132 24.40 17.69 -12.12
N GLU A 133 23.90 18.85 -12.57
CA GLU A 133 23.08 19.76 -11.74
C GLU A 133 21.74 19.13 -11.35
N ARG A 134 21.08 18.44 -12.28
CA ARG A 134 19.87 17.67 -11.99
C ARG A 134 20.13 16.56 -10.95
N SER A 135 21.30 15.92 -11.02
CA SER A 135 21.70 14.82 -10.11
C SER A 135 21.93 15.37 -8.72
N TRP A 136 22.64 16.48 -8.65
CA TRP A 136 22.88 17.19 -7.42
C TRP A 136 21.56 17.58 -6.72
N LEU A 137 20.61 18.19 -7.43
CA LEU A 137 19.30 18.54 -6.88
C LEU A 137 18.53 17.31 -6.36
N ALA A 138 18.54 16.20 -7.09
CA ALA A 138 17.87 14.97 -6.66
C ALA A 138 18.48 14.38 -5.37
N ILE A 139 19.77 14.62 -5.11
CA ILE A 139 20.51 14.06 -3.97
C ILE A 139 20.43 14.95 -2.75
N GLU A 140 20.62 16.26 -2.94
CA GLU A 140 20.63 17.22 -1.85
C GLU A 140 19.22 17.59 -1.40
N ARG A 141 18.28 17.69 -2.35
CA ARG A 141 16.89 18.10 -2.10
C ARG A 141 15.85 17.04 -2.53
N PRO A 142 16.02 15.76 -2.19
CA PRO A 142 15.13 14.69 -2.65
C PRO A 142 13.69 14.89 -2.19
N GLU A 143 13.46 15.50 -1.04
CA GLU A 143 12.13 15.80 -0.49
C GLU A 143 11.35 16.84 -1.31
N VAL A 144 12.07 17.74 -1.98
CA VAL A 144 11.48 18.72 -2.90
C VAL A 144 11.33 18.08 -4.27
N VAL A 145 12.44 17.61 -4.84
CA VAL A 145 12.50 17.11 -6.23
C VAL A 145 11.61 15.88 -6.43
N GLY A 146 11.58 14.96 -5.47
CA GLY A 146 10.77 13.75 -5.54
C GLY A 146 9.28 14.03 -5.62
N ARG A 147 8.80 15.17 -5.09
CA ARG A 147 7.39 15.57 -5.08
C ARG A 147 7.04 16.58 -6.17
N LEU A 148 8.03 17.05 -6.93
CA LEU A 148 7.86 18.21 -7.79
C LEU A 148 7.24 17.80 -9.14
N ASP A 149 5.94 18.02 -9.27
CA ASP A 149 5.23 17.91 -10.53
C ASP A 149 5.87 18.81 -11.60
N GLY A 150 6.16 18.25 -12.78
CA GLY A 150 6.95 18.91 -13.82
C GLY A 150 8.44 18.54 -13.82
N ALA A 151 8.99 18.00 -12.72
CA ALA A 151 10.37 17.52 -12.75
C ALA A 151 10.48 16.23 -13.59
N PRO A 152 11.60 16.02 -14.33
CA PRO A 152 11.76 14.82 -15.15
C PRO A 152 11.61 13.54 -14.33
N ALA A 153 10.89 12.55 -14.86
CA ALA A 153 10.55 11.33 -14.13
C ALA A 153 11.77 10.60 -13.57
N THR A 154 12.86 10.53 -14.33
CA THR A 154 14.10 9.85 -13.89
C THR A 154 14.78 10.56 -12.72
N VAL A 155 14.68 11.89 -12.65
CA VAL A 155 15.15 12.70 -11.53
C VAL A 155 14.28 12.43 -10.29
N ARG A 156 12.95 12.36 -10.47
CA ARG A 156 12.00 11.98 -9.39
C ARG A 156 12.26 10.56 -8.90
N TYR A 157 12.55 9.60 -9.78
CA TYR A 157 12.87 8.22 -9.41
C TYR A 157 14.10 8.15 -8.50
N ALA A 158 15.17 8.86 -8.85
CA ALA A 158 16.38 8.92 -8.05
C ALA A 158 16.12 9.58 -6.67
N ALA A 159 15.43 10.73 -6.66
CA ALA A 159 15.09 11.45 -5.44
C ALA A 159 14.22 10.60 -4.49
N ASN A 160 13.15 9.97 -5.00
CA ASN A 160 12.25 9.16 -4.18
C ASN A 160 12.91 7.87 -3.71
N ARG A 161 13.79 7.25 -4.50
CA ARG A 161 14.60 6.11 -4.02
C ARG A 161 15.46 6.50 -2.81
N LEU A 162 16.13 7.65 -2.88
CA LEU A 162 16.90 8.18 -1.76
C LEU A 162 16.06 8.42 -0.51
N LEU A 163 14.83 8.93 -0.67
CA LEU A 163 13.92 9.10 0.46
C LEU A 163 13.58 7.76 1.11
N ILE A 164 13.36 6.70 0.32
CA ILE A 164 13.10 5.35 0.84
C ILE A 164 14.33 4.81 1.58
N GLU A 165 15.54 4.99 1.03
CA GLU A 165 16.79 4.56 1.67
C GLU A 165 17.03 5.31 2.99
N ARG A 166 16.80 6.63 3.02
CA ARG A 166 16.90 7.45 4.23
C ARG A 166 15.85 7.05 5.27
N ALA A 167 14.61 6.81 4.84
CA ALA A 167 13.55 6.32 5.72
C ALA A 167 13.94 4.96 6.32
N LEU A 168 14.38 3.99 5.51
CA LEU A 168 14.84 2.69 5.99
C LEU A 168 15.97 2.81 7.02
N ALA A 169 16.95 3.68 6.77
CA ALA A 169 18.06 3.89 7.69
C ALA A 169 17.58 4.49 9.02
N HIS A 170 16.65 5.44 8.98
CA HIS A 170 16.03 6.03 10.15
C HIS A 170 15.25 4.99 10.98
N GLU A 171 14.36 4.23 10.34
CA GLU A 171 13.57 3.17 11.00
C GLU A 171 14.47 2.10 11.63
N ARG A 172 15.55 1.69 10.95
CA ARG A 172 16.51 0.72 11.49
C ARG A 172 17.24 1.26 12.72
N LYS A 173 17.60 2.53 12.71
CA LYS A 173 18.25 3.20 13.85
C LYS A 173 17.29 3.24 15.04
N GLU A 174 16.05 3.69 14.83
CA GLU A 174 15.03 3.74 15.87
C GLU A 174 14.73 2.35 16.44
N LEU A 175 14.60 1.34 15.57
CA LEU A 175 14.42 -0.05 15.98
C LEU A 175 15.60 -0.57 16.83
N ALA A 176 16.83 -0.23 16.45
CA ALA A 176 18.02 -0.63 17.19
C ALA A 176 18.10 0.07 18.57
N GLU A 177 17.79 1.37 18.64
CA GLU A 177 17.74 2.13 19.88
C GLU A 177 16.63 1.61 20.82
N LEU A 178 15.44 1.34 20.27
CA LEU A 178 14.34 0.76 21.02
C LEU A 178 14.72 -0.62 21.57
N LYS A 179 15.28 -1.51 20.74
CA LYS A 179 15.74 -2.83 21.18
C LYS A 179 16.87 -2.75 22.20
N ALA A 180 17.77 -1.77 22.10
CA ALA A 180 18.84 -1.56 23.08
C ALA A 180 18.31 -1.05 24.44
N GLY A 181 17.20 -0.31 24.43
CA GLY A 181 16.52 0.16 25.63
C GLY A 181 15.68 -0.91 26.35
N ILE A 182 15.39 -2.04 25.70
CA ILE A 182 14.69 -3.17 26.32
C ILE A 182 15.66 -3.83 27.32
N PRO A 183 15.26 -3.99 28.59
CA PRO A 183 16.08 -4.69 29.57
C PRO A 183 16.42 -6.10 29.07
N LYS A 184 17.72 -6.45 29.04
CA LYS A 184 18.19 -7.78 28.63
C LYS A 184 17.70 -8.93 29.52
N LYS A 185 17.10 -8.61 30.67
CA LYS A 185 16.47 -9.56 31.57
C LYS A 185 14.97 -9.25 31.62
N PRO A 186 14.10 -10.27 31.43
CA PRO A 186 12.66 -10.08 31.58
C PRO A 186 12.36 -9.62 33.01
N ARG A 187 11.53 -8.57 33.16
CA ARG A 187 11.08 -8.15 34.49
C ARG A 187 10.16 -9.23 35.07
N VAL A 188 10.44 -9.65 36.29
CA VAL A 188 9.63 -10.66 37.00
C VAL A 188 8.16 -10.25 37.06
N GLU A 189 7.91 -8.96 37.27
CA GLU A 189 6.56 -8.36 37.24
C GLU A 189 5.85 -8.63 35.91
N SER A 190 6.51 -8.40 34.77
CA SER A 190 5.94 -8.63 33.44
C SER A 190 5.67 -10.11 33.17
N MET A 191 6.53 -11.01 33.65
CA MET A 191 6.34 -12.46 33.56
C MET A 191 5.09 -12.91 34.31
N ILE A 192 4.87 -12.37 35.52
CA ILE A 192 3.72 -12.70 36.35
C ILE A 192 2.44 -12.05 35.78
N GLU A 193 2.50 -10.80 35.34
CA GLU A 193 1.36 -10.08 34.74
C GLU A 193 0.85 -10.72 33.45
N HIS A 194 1.74 -11.31 32.64
CA HIS A 194 1.40 -11.97 31.39
C HIS A 194 1.17 -13.49 31.54
N GLY A 195 1.04 -13.97 32.78
CA GLY A 195 0.63 -15.35 33.06
C GLY A 195 1.68 -16.40 32.74
N LEU A 196 2.96 -16.04 32.61
CA LEU A 196 4.02 -17.04 32.41
C LEU A 196 4.20 -17.96 33.63
N VAL A 197 3.76 -17.53 34.81
CA VAL A 197 3.67 -18.36 36.02
C VAL A 197 2.67 -19.53 35.87
N ASP A 198 1.70 -19.40 34.97
CA ASP A 198 0.67 -20.40 34.69
C ASP A 198 1.10 -21.38 33.59
N ASP A 199 2.19 -21.06 32.88
CA ASP A 199 2.69 -21.84 31.75
C ASP A 199 3.56 -23.01 32.23
N PRO A 200 3.19 -24.27 31.92
CA PRO A 200 3.96 -25.45 32.33
C PRO A 200 5.43 -25.42 31.87
N ARG A 201 5.75 -24.67 30.81
CA ARG A 201 7.12 -24.53 30.29
C ARG A 201 8.02 -23.74 31.24
N PHE A 202 7.44 -22.87 32.08
CA PHE A 202 8.16 -21.96 32.98
C PHE A 202 7.88 -22.25 34.46
N ALA A 203 6.86 -23.07 34.78
CA ALA A 203 6.52 -23.46 36.15
C ALA A 203 7.71 -23.88 37.04
N PRO A 204 8.70 -24.67 36.57
CA PRO A 204 9.85 -25.06 37.41
C PRO A 204 10.69 -23.88 37.92
N LEU A 205 10.76 -22.78 37.17
CA LEU A 205 11.46 -21.56 37.58
C LEU A 205 10.78 -20.91 38.79
N PHE A 206 9.44 -20.80 38.74
CA PHE A 206 8.64 -20.17 39.79
C PHE A 206 8.51 -21.08 41.03
N GLU A 207 8.40 -22.39 40.84
CA GLU A 207 8.39 -23.37 41.94
C GLU A 207 9.70 -23.30 42.75
N ARG A 208 10.85 -23.26 42.05
CA ARG A 208 12.16 -23.12 42.70
C ARG A 208 12.30 -21.81 43.48
N ALA A 209 11.71 -20.72 42.99
CA ALA A 209 11.75 -19.43 43.68
C ALA A 209 10.87 -19.37 44.93
N LEU A 210 9.83 -20.20 45.00
CA LEU A 210 8.85 -20.22 46.09
C LEU A 210 9.13 -21.29 47.17
N GLY A 211 9.97 -22.30 46.86
CA GLY A 211 10.35 -23.37 47.80
C GLY A 211 9.38 -24.57 47.79
N ASP A 212 9.39 -25.38 48.85
CA ASP A 212 8.55 -26.60 49.01
C ASP A 212 7.05 -26.28 49.29
N GLY A 213 6.48 -25.34 48.54
CA GLY A 213 5.07 -24.97 48.59
C GLY A 213 4.19 -25.82 47.64
N PRO A 214 2.86 -25.72 47.74
CA PRO A 214 1.94 -26.36 46.79
C PRO A 214 2.21 -25.90 45.35
N GLN A 215 2.06 -26.80 44.37
CA GLN A 215 2.31 -26.52 42.94
C GLN A 215 1.53 -25.29 42.47
N MET A 216 2.21 -24.18 42.21
CA MET A 216 1.57 -22.89 41.93
C MET A 216 0.76 -22.87 40.64
N ALA A 217 1.24 -23.56 39.60
CA ALA A 217 0.50 -23.73 38.34
C ALA A 217 -0.85 -24.44 38.59
N LEU A 218 -0.89 -25.40 39.51
CA LEU A 218 -2.11 -26.09 39.92
C LEU A 218 -3.05 -25.14 40.67
N LEU A 219 -2.52 -24.34 41.60
CA LEU A 219 -3.30 -23.37 42.37
C LEU A 219 -3.92 -22.28 41.48
N LEU A 220 -3.14 -21.69 40.57
CA LEU A 220 -3.60 -20.64 39.66
C LEU A 220 -4.53 -21.20 38.57
N GLY A 221 -4.31 -22.43 38.12
CA GLY A 221 -5.22 -23.15 37.24
C GLY A 221 -6.59 -23.37 37.89
N GLN A 222 -6.62 -23.90 39.13
CA GLN A 222 -7.86 -24.05 39.90
C GLN A 222 -8.54 -22.70 40.14
N ALA A 223 -7.80 -21.68 40.57
CA ALA A 223 -8.34 -20.35 40.80
C ALA A 223 -8.93 -19.73 39.52
N SER A 224 -8.31 -19.93 38.36
CA SER A 224 -8.81 -19.43 37.07
C SER A 224 -10.11 -20.13 36.62
N VAL A 225 -10.27 -21.41 36.94
CA VAL A 225 -11.50 -22.19 36.68
C VAL A 225 -12.67 -21.69 37.53
N TYR A 226 -12.42 -21.29 38.79
CA TYR A 226 -13.47 -20.81 39.69
C TYR A 226 -13.71 -19.28 39.61
N SER A 227 -12.67 -18.47 39.40
CA SER A 227 -12.75 -17.01 39.33
C SER A 227 -11.52 -16.37 38.65
N PRO A 228 -11.64 -15.83 37.42
CA PRO A 228 -10.56 -15.11 36.74
C PRO A 228 -10.00 -13.92 37.53
N GLN A 229 -10.86 -13.26 38.31
CA GLN A 229 -10.51 -12.10 39.15
C GLN A 229 -9.64 -12.51 40.35
N MET A 230 -9.90 -13.68 40.94
CA MET A 230 -9.11 -14.22 42.05
C MET A 230 -7.70 -14.59 41.57
N ALA A 231 -7.59 -15.29 40.43
CA ALA A 231 -6.30 -15.60 39.82
C ALA A 231 -5.50 -14.33 39.52
N GLN A 232 -6.15 -13.26 39.03
CA GLN A 232 -5.49 -11.97 38.80
C GLN A 232 -4.97 -11.30 40.08
N LYS A 233 -5.74 -11.35 41.18
CA LYS A 233 -5.30 -10.81 42.49
C LYS A 233 -4.09 -11.58 43.03
N ILE A 234 -4.06 -12.89 42.85
CA ILE A 234 -2.91 -13.72 43.26
C ILE A 234 -1.67 -13.33 42.45
N ARG A 235 -1.79 -13.19 41.12
CA ARG A 235 -0.70 -12.70 40.25
C ARG A 235 -0.17 -11.34 40.71
N GLN A 236 -1.05 -10.39 40.99
CA GLN A 236 -0.63 -9.06 41.47
C GLN A 236 0.07 -9.11 42.83
N ALA A 237 -0.36 -9.98 43.75
CA ALA A 237 0.30 -10.15 45.05
C ALA A 237 1.71 -10.73 44.90
N LEU A 238 1.90 -11.69 43.98
CA LEU A 238 3.21 -12.27 43.67
C LEU A 238 4.15 -11.25 43.04
N ALA A 239 3.66 -10.47 42.06
CA ALA A 239 4.45 -9.43 41.40
C ALA A 239 4.97 -8.36 42.38
N ARG A 240 4.22 -8.07 43.44
CA ARG A 240 4.60 -7.08 44.46
C ARG A 240 5.55 -7.61 45.54
N ASN A 241 5.92 -8.90 45.52
CA ASN A 241 6.80 -9.48 46.54
C ASN A 241 8.29 -9.33 46.16
N PRO A 242 9.08 -8.51 46.89
CA PRO A 242 10.47 -8.25 46.55
C PRO A 242 11.42 -9.42 46.78
N GLU A 243 11.03 -10.42 47.59
CA GLU A 243 11.85 -11.61 47.84
C GLU A 243 11.70 -12.62 46.69
N ILE A 244 10.47 -12.84 46.22
CA ILE A 244 10.16 -13.71 45.08
C ILE A 244 10.88 -13.18 43.83
N SER A 245 10.80 -11.88 43.58
CA SER A 245 11.47 -11.24 42.44
C SER A 245 12.98 -11.45 42.46
N ARG A 246 13.64 -11.23 43.61
CA ARG A 246 15.09 -11.49 43.75
C ARG A 246 15.47 -12.96 43.53
N LYS A 247 14.64 -13.91 43.95
CA LYS A 247 14.91 -15.35 43.74
C LYS A 247 14.76 -15.74 42.27
N ILE A 248 13.76 -15.22 41.58
CA ILE A 248 13.57 -15.44 40.14
C ILE A 248 14.71 -14.80 39.33
N GLU A 249 15.10 -13.56 39.66
CA GLU A 249 16.24 -12.89 39.01
C GLU A 249 17.54 -13.69 39.16
N ARG A 250 17.85 -14.20 40.35
CA ARG A 250 19.03 -15.06 40.56
C ARG A 250 18.96 -16.35 39.74
N ALA A 251 17.78 -16.99 39.69
CA ALA A 251 17.60 -18.22 38.92
C ALA A 251 17.73 -17.99 37.41
N LEU A 252 17.33 -16.81 36.90
CA LEU A 252 17.54 -16.40 35.51
C LEU A 252 19.01 -16.09 35.21
N ASP A 253 19.75 -15.57 36.19
CA ASP A 253 21.20 -15.33 36.04
C ASP A 253 22.00 -16.62 35.92
N ASP A 254 21.53 -17.67 36.60
CA ASP A 254 22.11 -19.01 36.56
C ASP A 254 21.71 -19.81 35.30
N ASP A 255 20.63 -19.43 34.60
CA ASP A 255 20.12 -20.11 33.39
C ASP A 255 19.79 -19.13 32.24
N PRO A 256 20.81 -18.75 31.43
CA PRO A 256 20.64 -17.86 30.30
C PRO A 256 19.70 -18.39 29.20
N GLN A 257 19.55 -19.72 29.08
CA GLN A 257 18.65 -20.30 28.08
C GLN A 257 17.19 -20.17 28.52
N MET A 258 16.89 -20.36 29.81
CA MET A 258 15.57 -20.10 30.37
C MET A 258 15.19 -18.62 30.23
N ALA A 259 16.12 -17.70 30.50
CA ALA A 259 15.93 -16.27 30.30
C ALA A 259 15.54 -15.94 28.85
N GLN A 260 16.24 -16.51 27.86
CA GLN A 260 15.93 -16.30 26.44
C GLN A 260 14.56 -16.89 26.04
N ARG A 261 14.17 -18.03 26.61
CA ARG A 261 12.85 -18.64 26.34
C ARG A 261 11.70 -17.79 26.88
N ILE A 262 11.89 -17.19 28.05
CA ILE A 262 10.92 -16.27 28.66
C ILE A 262 10.82 -14.98 27.86
N GLU A 263 11.95 -14.41 27.45
CA GLU A 263 11.99 -13.21 26.60
C GLU A 263 11.18 -13.41 25.30
N ARG A 264 11.28 -14.59 24.67
CA ARG A 264 10.48 -14.92 23.47
C ARG A 264 9.00 -15.16 23.75
N ALA A 265 8.64 -15.53 24.98
CA ALA A 265 7.25 -15.81 25.36
C ALA A 265 6.51 -14.56 25.85
N LEU A 266 7.22 -13.54 26.33
CA LEU A 266 6.62 -12.25 26.65
C LEU A 266 6.14 -11.53 25.37
N PRO A 267 4.98 -10.85 25.42
CA PRO A 267 4.58 -9.92 24.39
C PRO A 267 5.70 -8.91 24.15
N GLN A 268 6.15 -8.84 22.91
CA GLN A 268 7.11 -7.81 22.51
C GLN A 268 6.42 -6.44 22.62
N ASP A 269 7.22 -5.41 22.92
CA ASP A 269 6.74 -4.04 22.88
C ASP A 269 6.09 -3.78 21.51
N PRO A 270 4.80 -3.40 21.43
CA PRO A 270 4.10 -3.19 20.17
C PRO A 270 4.84 -2.24 19.22
N ARG A 271 5.62 -1.30 19.77
CA ARG A 271 6.46 -0.38 18.99
C ARG A 271 7.57 -1.10 18.23
N VAL A 272 8.13 -2.18 18.79
CA VAL A 272 9.14 -3.01 18.10
C VAL A 272 8.51 -3.65 16.87
N SER A 273 7.35 -4.29 17.02
CA SER A 273 6.66 -4.94 15.89
C SER A 273 6.24 -3.94 14.82
N GLN A 274 5.78 -2.74 15.21
CA GLN A 274 5.46 -1.66 14.27
C GLN A 274 6.70 -1.18 13.50
N LEU A 275 7.81 -0.93 14.18
CA LEU A 275 9.07 -0.54 13.53
C LEU A 275 9.63 -1.66 12.63
N GLU A 276 9.54 -2.93 13.04
CA GLU A 276 9.92 -4.06 12.18
C GLU A 276 9.09 -4.12 10.90
N GLN A 277 7.77 -3.88 10.98
CA GLN A 277 6.91 -3.78 9.80
C GLN A 277 7.29 -2.61 8.90
N ARG A 278 7.60 -1.43 9.48
CA ARG A 278 8.09 -0.26 8.71
C ARG A 278 9.42 -0.56 8.02
N VAL A 279 10.38 -1.16 8.72
CA VAL A 279 11.67 -1.60 8.15
C VAL A 279 11.48 -2.61 7.02
N ALA A 280 10.62 -3.62 7.21
CA ALA A 280 10.36 -4.65 6.21
C ALA A 280 9.77 -4.04 4.93
N ARG A 281 8.83 -3.11 5.08
CA ARG A 281 8.19 -2.39 3.98
C ARG A 281 9.16 -1.51 3.20
N MET A 282 9.95 -0.67 3.88
CA MET A 282 10.94 0.16 3.18
C MET A 282 11.97 -0.72 2.47
N SER A 283 12.35 -1.84 3.08
CA SER A 283 13.21 -2.84 2.44
C SER A 283 12.57 -3.44 1.19
N GLU A 284 11.26 -3.75 1.21
CA GLU A 284 10.50 -4.25 0.05
C GLU A 284 10.40 -3.21 -1.08
N LEU A 285 10.23 -1.92 -0.76
CA LEU A 285 10.21 -0.84 -1.76
C LEU A 285 11.55 -0.67 -2.49
N LEU A 286 12.66 -1.06 -1.86
CA LEU A 286 14.00 -1.05 -2.47
C LEU A 286 14.36 -2.32 -3.21
N GLN A 287 13.60 -3.41 -3.03
CA GLN A 287 13.82 -4.64 -3.75
C GLN A 287 13.36 -4.49 -5.22
N PRO A 288 14.10 -5.06 -6.18
CA PRO A 288 13.64 -5.14 -7.55
C PRO A 288 12.30 -5.86 -7.63
N ARG A 289 11.39 -5.36 -8.46
CA ARG A 289 10.17 -6.06 -8.83
C ARG A 289 10.45 -7.01 -9.98
N MET A 290 9.63 -8.04 -10.08
CA MET A 290 9.60 -8.92 -11.25
C MET A 290 8.69 -8.31 -12.32
N THR A 291 9.16 -8.27 -13.56
CA THR A 291 8.37 -7.91 -14.75
C THR A 291 7.64 -9.14 -15.29
N GLY A 292 6.71 -8.95 -16.22
CA GLY A 292 5.95 -10.05 -16.83
C GLY A 292 6.84 -11.16 -17.40
N ASP A 293 7.97 -10.81 -18.02
CA ASP A 293 8.96 -11.73 -18.59
C ASP A 293 9.99 -12.24 -17.56
N ASN A 294 9.66 -12.17 -16.27
CA ASN A 294 10.45 -12.63 -15.14
C ASN A 294 11.82 -11.94 -14.98
N GLN A 295 12.00 -10.75 -15.55
CA GLN A 295 13.20 -9.95 -15.31
C GLN A 295 13.07 -9.14 -14.03
N LEU A 296 14.14 -9.10 -13.23
CA LEU A 296 14.23 -8.19 -12.09
C LEU A 296 14.49 -6.77 -12.61
N LYS A 297 13.60 -5.84 -12.26
CA LYS A 297 13.73 -4.42 -12.55
C LYS A 297 13.60 -3.62 -11.26
N GLN A 298 14.43 -2.59 -11.12
CA GLN A 298 14.29 -1.67 -10.01
C GLN A 298 12.91 -1.00 -10.05
N ARG A 299 12.34 -0.79 -8.86
CA ARG A 299 11.08 -0.07 -8.71
C ARG A 299 11.33 1.42 -8.94
N GLN A 300 10.36 2.09 -9.56
CA GLN A 300 10.47 3.49 -9.97
C GLN A 300 9.34 4.27 -9.32
N PHE A 301 9.66 5.36 -8.61
CA PHE A 301 8.69 6.10 -7.81
C PHE A 301 8.65 7.58 -8.22
N LEU A 302 7.48 8.06 -8.64
CA LEU A 302 7.22 9.48 -8.92
C LEU A 302 6.88 10.26 -7.65
N LEU A 303 6.48 9.58 -6.58
CA LEU A 303 6.19 10.18 -5.29
C LEU A 303 6.55 9.16 -4.21
N PHE A 304 7.19 9.62 -3.14
CA PHE A 304 7.33 8.88 -1.91
C PHE A 304 7.34 9.84 -0.71
N ASP A 305 6.47 9.59 0.25
CA ASP A 305 6.39 10.29 1.52
C ASP A 305 6.04 9.26 2.60
N PRO A 306 6.92 8.98 3.58
CA PRO A 306 6.65 7.99 4.63
C PRO A 306 5.86 8.57 5.81
N ALA A 307 5.52 9.88 5.80
CA ALA A 307 4.78 10.52 6.87
C ALA A 307 3.32 10.05 6.93
N ASP A 308 2.75 10.03 8.14
CA ASP A 308 1.38 9.60 8.42
C ASP A 308 1.08 8.21 7.79
N ASP A 309 0.05 8.13 6.94
CA ASP A 309 -0.35 6.92 6.21
C ASP A 309 0.59 6.55 5.07
N GLY A 310 1.48 7.48 4.74
CA GLY A 310 2.40 7.42 3.63
C GLY A 310 1.71 7.65 2.29
N ARG A 311 2.46 8.25 1.37
CA ARG A 311 2.05 8.49 -0.01
C ARG A 311 3.08 7.90 -0.95
N VAL A 312 2.61 7.29 -2.02
CA VAL A 312 3.48 6.67 -3.01
C VAL A 312 2.84 6.73 -4.38
N ALA A 313 3.65 7.03 -5.39
CA ALA A 313 3.27 6.81 -6.78
C ALA A 313 4.35 5.98 -7.46
N GLU A 314 4.04 4.74 -7.83
CA GLU A 314 4.99 3.82 -8.46
C GLU A 314 4.65 3.60 -9.92
N VAL A 315 5.70 3.45 -10.73
CA VAL A 315 5.62 3.22 -12.16
C VAL A 315 6.00 1.77 -12.49
N PHE A 316 5.11 1.13 -13.24
CA PHE A 316 5.30 -0.15 -13.88
C PHE A 316 5.42 0.10 -15.39
N GLY A 317 6.41 -0.51 -16.05
CA GLY A 317 6.75 -0.25 -17.46
C GLY A 317 7.80 0.86 -17.64
N ASP A 318 7.93 1.37 -18.87
CA ASP A 318 8.84 2.46 -19.24
C ASP A 318 8.02 3.71 -19.56
N LEU A 319 7.79 4.56 -18.56
CA LEU A 319 6.97 5.77 -18.70
C LEU A 319 7.51 6.74 -19.76
N ALA A 320 8.82 6.78 -20.00
CA ALA A 320 9.39 7.69 -20.99
C ALA A 320 9.05 7.28 -22.44
N LYS A 321 8.76 5.99 -22.68
CA LYS A 321 8.42 5.43 -24.00
C LYS A 321 6.97 5.01 -24.12
N ALA A 322 6.19 5.17 -23.06
CA ALA A 322 4.80 4.76 -23.05
C ALA A 322 3.97 5.65 -23.99
N LYS A 323 3.15 5.00 -24.83
CA LYS A 323 2.05 5.63 -25.58
C LYS A 323 0.71 5.50 -24.86
N HIS A 324 0.60 4.51 -23.96
CA HIS A 324 -0.57 4.26 -23.14
C HIS A 324 -0.17 4.29 -21.67
N VAL A 325 -0.80 5.18 -20.88
CA VAL A 325 -0.47 5.34 -19.46
C VAL A 325 -1.74 5.16 -18.62
N ALA A 326 -1.74 4.17 -17.73
CA ALA A 326 -2.77 4.02 -16.73
C ALA A 326 -2.40 4.79 -15.46
N VAL A 327 -3.35 5.48 -14.84
CA VAL A 327 -3.25 5.97 -13.47
C VAL A 327 -4.30 5.25 -12.63
N MET A 328 -3.88 4.54 -11.59
CA MET A 328 -4.77 3.82 -10.68
C MET A 328 -4.96 4.63 -9.39
N VAL A 329 -6.21 4.92 -9.04
CA VAL A 329 -6.56 5.69 -7.83
C VAL A 329 -7.32 4.77 -6.88
N PRO A 330 -6.72 4.41 -5.72
CA PRO A 330 -7.31 3.49 -4.78
C PRO A 330 -8.39 4.14 -3.90
N GLY A 331 -9.13 3.31 -3.17
CA GLY A 331 -10.16 3.74 -2.22
C GLY A 331 -9.66 3.94 -0.79
N ILE A 332 -10.56 3.68 0.16
CA ILE A 332 -10.33 3.85 1.60
C ILE A 332 -9.28 2.90 2.17
N THR A 333 -8.71 3.25 3.32
CA THR A 333 -7.76 2.44 4.09
C THR A 333 -6.50 2.00 3.34
N ASN A 334 -6.25 2.56 2.16
CA ASN A 334 -5.05 2.28 1.40
C ASN A 334 -3.93 3.16 1.95
N ARG A 335 -2.87 2.53 2.43
CA ARG A 335 -1.73 3.20 3.06
C ARG A 335 -0.46 2.57 2.50
N LEU A 336 0.68 3.11 2.92
CA LEU A 336 1.96 2.50 2.59
C LEU A 336 2.06 1.05 3.13
N ASP A 337 1.29 0.68 4.17
CA ASP A 337 1.35 -0.63 4.84
C ASP A 337 0.76 -1.80 4.08
N ASN A 338 -0.30 -1.56 3.32
CA ASN A 338 -0.98 -2.52 2.49
C ASN A 338 -0.79 -2.24 0.99
N TYR A 339 0.09 -1.29 0.66
CA TYR A 339 0.39 -0.88 -0.71
C TYR A 339 0.78 -2.03 -1.66
N ARG A 340 1.31 -3.13 -1.11
CA ARG A 340 1.64 -4.35 -1.87
C ARG A 340 0.45 -4.87 -2.70
N ASP A 341 -0.78 -4.76 -2.21
CA ASP A 341 -1.95 -5.24 -2.93
C ASP A 341 -2.24 -4.39 -4.17
N ILE A 342 -2.12 -3.07 -4.06
CA ILE A 342 -2.25 -2.14 -5.20
C ILE A 342 -1.13 -2.37 -6.22
N ALA A 343 0.10 -2.58 -5.76
CA ALA A 343 1.24 -2.89 -6.63
C ALA A 343 1.03 -4.22 -7.39
N LYS A 344 0.41 -5.22 -6.75
CA LYS A 344 0.06 -6.49 -7.41
C LYS A 344 -1.01 -6.29 -8.49
N ASP A 345 -2.01 -5.46 -8.25
CA ASP A 345 -3.03 -5.15 -9.25
C ASP A 345 -2.45 -4.43 -10.48
N ALA A 346 -1.51 -3.50 -10.27
CA ALA A 346 -0.78 -2.86 -11.36
C ALA A 346 0.09 -3.86 -12.15
N GLN A 347 0.74 -4.82 -11.48
CA GLN A 347 1.45 -5.92 -12.15
C GLN A 347 0.51 -6.79 -12.99
N ASN A 348 -0.69 -7.09 -12.49
CA ASN A 348 -1.69 -7.83 -13.25
C ASN A 348 -2.18 -7.03 -14.46
N LEU A 349 -2.37 -5.72 -14.31
CA LEU A 349 -2.84 -4.83 -15.37
C LEU A 349 -1.83 -4.71 -16.51
N ILE A 350 -0.55 -4.48 -16.21
CA ILE A 350 0.47 -4.30 -17.24
C ILE A 350 0.86 -5.61 -17.93
N LYS A 351 0.57 -6.78 -17.32
CA LYS A 351 0.98 -8.07 -17.87
C LYS A 351 0.06 -8.53 -19.00
N ASP A 352 0.62 -8.67 -20.19
CA ASP A 352 -0.03 -9.28 -21.34
C ASP A 352 -0.33 -10.75 -21.05
N ARG A 353 -1.62 -11.11 -21.13
CA ARG A 353 -2.11 -12.46 -20.88
C ARG A 353 -1.62 -13.50 -21.89
N MET A 354 -1.32 -13.09 -23.12
CA MET A 354 -0.96 -13.96 -24.23
C MET A 354 0.53 -14.27 -24.21
N THR A 355 1.36 -13.23 -24.07
CA THR A 355 2.82 -13.37 -24.10
C THR A 355 3.43 -13.58 -22.72
N GLY A 356 2.69 -13.22 -21.66
CA GLY A 356 3.19 -13.16 -20.29
C GLY A 356 4.08 -11.95 -20.02
N LYS A 357 4.47 -11.16 -21.03
CA LYS A 357 5.34 -9.99 -20.88
C LYS A 357 4.56 -8.76 -20.41
N ASP A 358 5.26 -7.67 -20.07
CA ASP A 358 4.60 -6.38 -19.91
C ASP A 358 4.06 -5.91 -21.29
N LEU A 359 2.89 -5.29 -21.30
CA LEU A 359 2.26 -4.73 -22.51
C LEU A 359 3.23 -3.74 -23.18
N PRO A 360 3.39 -3.80 -24.52
CA PRO A 360 4.30 -2.92 -25.23
C PRO A 360 3.89 -1.46 -25.10
N GLU A 361 4.87 -0.54 -25.06
CA GLU A 361 4.66 0.91 -25.02
C GLU A 361 3.62 1.35 -23.96
N THR A 362 3.53 0.61 -22.85
CA THR A 362 2.55 0.83 -21.80
C THR A 362 3.24 1.12 -20.47
N ALA A 363 2.71 2.06 -19.71
CA ALA A 363 3.06 2.24 -18.31
C ALA A 363 1.81 2.24 -17.44
N VAL A 364 1.92 1.69 -16.24
CA VAL A 364 0.88 1.74 -15.21
C VAL A 364 1.44 2.48 -14.01
N ILE A 365 0.71 3.47 -13.52
CA ILE A 365 1.05 4.25 -12.35
C ILE A 365 0.03 3.93 -11.27
N THR A 366 0.48 3.36 -10.16
CA THR A 366 -0.31 3.33 -8.93
C THR A 366 -0.18 4.70 -8.27
N TRP A 367 -1.28 5.37 -7.93
CA TRP A 367 -1.25 6.71 -7.35
C TRP A 367 -1.97 6.73 -6.00
N LEU A 368 -1.20 6.56 -4.93
CA LEU A 368 -1.60 6.79 -3.55
C LEU A 368 -1.07 8.17 -3.11
N GLY A 369 -1.60 9.23 -3.71
CA GLY A 369 -1.12 10.62 -3.50
C GLY A 369 -1.92 11.45 -2.51
N TYR A 370 -2.98 10.89 -1.92
CA TYR A 370 -3.91 11.58 -1.03
C TYR A 370 -4.04 10.85 0.31
N ASP A 371 -4.54 11.59 1.31
CA ASP A 371 -4.91 11.05 2.62
C ASP A 371 -6.21 10.25 2.46
N THR A 372 -6.10 8.92 2.43
CA THR A 372 -7.27 8.06 2.20
C THR A 372 -8.16 8.04 3.44
N PRO A 373 -9.49 8.02 3.29
CA PRO A 373 -10.36 7.91 4.45
C PRO A 373 -10.13 6.61 5.20
N GLU A 374 -10.22 6.68 6.52
CA GLU A 374 -10.58 5.53 7.32
C GLU A 374 -12.05 5.15 7.06
N PHE A 375 -12.46 3.94 7.46
CA PHE A 375 -13.85 3.49 7.32
C PHE A 375 -14.87 4.52 7.86
N GLY A 376 -14.62 5.10 9.04
CA GLY A 376 -15.50 6.11 9.65
C GLY A 376 -15.60 7.41 8.85
N ASP A 377 -14.51 7.85 8.23
CA ASP A 377 -14.44 9.10 7.45
C ASP A 377 -14.97 8.93 6.02
N SER A 378 -15.04 7.68 5.53
CA SER A 378 -15.36 7.34 4.15
C SER A 378 -16.75 7.79 3.67
N VAL A 379 -17.66 8.09 4.60
CA VAL A 379 -19.00 8.61 4.31
C VAL A 379 -19.01 10.11 4.03
N LEU A 380 -17.91 10.82 4.30
CA LEU A 380 -17.77 12.25 4.06
C LEU A 380 -16.96 12.51 2.77
N PRO A 381 -17.28 13.56 2.00
CA PRO A 381 -16.54 13.88 0.77
C PRO A 381 -15.22 14.63 1.02
N ALA A 382 -14.93 15.03 2.27
CA ALA A 382 -13.86 15.97 2.58
C ALA A 382 -12.46 15.50 2.13
N LYS A 383 -12.14 14.22 2.30
CA LYS A 383 -10.86 13.64 1.88
C LYS A 383 -10.74 13.59 0.35
N ALA A 384 -11.82 13.26 -0.36
CA ALA A 384 -11.89 13.33 -1.82
C ALA A 384 -11.73 14.77 -2.33
N GLU A 385 -12.36 15.74 -1.67
CA GLU A 385 -12.25 17.17 -2.01
C GLU A 385 -10.82 17.70 -1.79
N ALA A 386 -10.18 17.30 -0.68
CA ALA A 386 -8.79 17.66 -0.39
C ALA A 386 -7.79 16.98 -1.33
N GLY A 387 -8.06 15.74 -1.76
CA GLY A 387 -7.20 14.97 -2.64
C GLY A 387 -7.32 15.32 -4.13
N ALA A 388 -8.45 15.86 -4.57
CA ALA A 388 -8.70 16.18 -5.97
C ALA A 388 -7.66 17.14 -6.60
N PRO A 389 -7.27 18.26 -5.96
CA PRO A 389 -6.20 19.12 -6.47
C PRO A 389 -4.86 18.41 -6.62
N ALA A 390 -4.56 17.42 -5.76
CA ALA A 390 -3.33 16.65 -5.84
C ALA A 390 -3.33 15.71 -7.05
N LEU A 391 -4.46 15.08 -7.39
CA LEU A 391 -4.57 14.25 -8.60
C LEU A 391 -4.46 15.12 -9.87
N HIS A 392 -5.11 16.29 -9.86
CA HIS A 392 -5.02 17.24 -10.96
C HIS A 392 -3.57 17.71 -11.19
N SER A 393 -2.88 18.11 -10.11
CA SER A 393 -1.46 18.51 -10.15
C SER A 393 -0.56 17.38 -10.62
N PHE A 394 -0.77 16.17 -10.10
CA PHE A 394 0.00 15.01 -10.50
C PHE A 394 -0.14 14.75 -12.00
N ARG A 395 -1.36 14.76 -12.54
CA ARG A 395 -1.62 14.55 -13.97
C ARG A 395 -0.99 15.64 -14.84
N ALA A 396 -1.06 16.90 -14.41
CA ALA A 396 -0.40 18.02 -15.07
C ALA A 396 1.13 17.90 -15.05
N GLY A 397 1.68 17.30 -14.00
CA GLY A 397 3.12 17.11 -13.76
C GLY A 397 3.79 15.95 -14.49
N LEU A 398 3.03 15.11 -15.21
CA LEU A 398 3.56 13.97 -15.96
C LEU A 398 4.17 14.43 -17.29
N GLU A 399 5.36 15.01 -17.21
CA GLU A 399 6.17 15.41 -18.37
C GLU A 399 6.62 14.20 -19.20
N ALA A 400 6.97 13.11 -18.51
CA ALA A 400 7.24 11.84 -19.17
C ALA A 400 5.92 11.32 -19.74
N ALA A 401 5.96 10.89 -21.01
CA ALA A 401 4.77 10.53 -21.79
C ALA A 401 3.90 11.73 -22.23
N ARG A 402 4.47 12.94 -22.40
CA ARG A 402 3.80 14.02 -23.16
C ARG A 402 3.37 13.50 -24.54
N GLY A 403 2.07 13.52 -24.81
CA GLY A 403 1.47 13.00 -26.04
C GLY A 403 1.02 11.54 -25.99
N ALA A 404 1.18 10.86 -24.86
CA ALA A 404 0.54 9.57 -24.61
C ALA A 404 -0.95 9.73 -24.30
N GLU A 405 -1.70 8.65 -24.51
CA GLU A 405 -3.09 8.51 -24.07
C GLU A 405 -3.11 8.08 -22.60
N PHE A 406 -3.88 8.79 -21.78
CA PHE A 406 -4.00 8.54 -20.36
C PHE A 406 -5.36 7.94 -20.00
N ALA A 407 -5.33 6.76 -19.40
CA ALA A 407 -6.49 6.09 -18.81
C ALA A 407 -6.47 6.22 -17.28
N LEU A 408 -7.57 6.61 -16.67
CA LEU A 408 -7.72 6.68 -15.22
C LEU A 408 -8.61 5.55 -14.72
N PHE A 409 -8.09 4.71 -13.82
CA PHE A 409 -8.81 3.61 -13.19
C PHE A 409 -9.00 3.91 -11.72
N ALA A 410 -10.22 4.30 -11.36
CA ALA A 410 -10.57 4.69 -10.01
C ALA A 410 -11.38 3.58 -9.32
N HIS A 411 -10.98 3.19 -8.12
CA HIS A 411 -11.65 2.15 -7.34
C HIS A 411 -12.29 2.71 -6.08
N SER A 412 -13.51 2.27 -5.75
CA SER A 412 -14.17 2.58 -4.49
C SER A 412 -14.24 4.09 -4.22
N TYR A 413 -13.87 4.57 -3.04
CA TYR A 413 -13.82 6.00 -2.71
C TYR A 413 -12.92 6.84 -3.65
N GLY A 414 -11.92 6.21 -4.30
CA GLY A 414 -11.11 6.84 -5.34
C GLY A 414 -11.94 7.34 -6.52
N THR A 415 -13.14 6.77 -6.76
CA THR A 415 -14.09 7.23 -7.79
C THR A 415 -14.67 8.62 -7.45
N LEU A 416 -14.95 8.88 -6.17
CA LEU A 416 -15.41 10.20 -5.72
C LEU A 416 -14.29 11.23 -5.85
N LEU A 417 -13.07 10.93 -5.38
CA LEU A 417 -11.90 11.79 -5.55
C LEU A 417 -11.66 12.12 -7.02
N THR A 418 -11.72 11.09 -7.86
CA THR A 418 -11.59 11.23 -9.32
C THR A 418 -12.65 12.15 -9.90
N SER A 419 -13.93 11.95 -9.54
CA SER A 419 -15.01 12.83 -9.99
C SER A 419 -14.75 14.30 -9.62
N LYS A 420 -14.28 14.56 -8.40
CA LYS A 420 -13.92 15.92 -7.95
C LYS A 420 -12.74 16.50 -8.75
N ALA A 421 -11.75 15.68 -9.09
CA ALA A 421 -10.62 16.10 -9.92
C ALA A 421 -11.06 16.37 -11.38
N LEU A 422 -11.93 15.54 -11.95
CA LEU A 422 -12.46 15.75 -13.31
C LEU A 422 -13.28 17.04 -13.39
N GLN A 423 -14.08 17.35 -12.36
CA GLN A 423 -14.79 18.63 -12.23
C GLN A 423 -13.86 19.88 -12.13
N GLN A 424 -12.55 19.68 -11.91
CA GLN A 424 -11.52 20.74 -12.02
C GLN A 424 -10.93 20.84 -13.43
N GLY A 425 -11.29 19.95 -14.35
CA GLY A 425 -10.75 19.88 -15.71
C GLY A 425 -9.54 18.96 -15.85
N THR A 426 -9.37 17.98 -14.96
CA THR A 426 -8.22 17.06 -15.03
C THR A 426 -8.25 16.23 -16.32
N PRO A 427 -7.20 16.29 -17.17
CA PRO A 427 -7.27 15.71 -18.50
C PRO A 427 -6.97 14.19 -18.49
N PHE A 428 -7.95 13.41 -18.95
CA PHE A 428 -7.82 11.98 -19.24
C PHE A 428 -8.57 11.63 -20.52
N ASP A 429 -8.01 10.71 -21.30
CA ASP A 429 -8.60 10.23 -22.56
C ASP A 429 -9.64 9.14 -22.28
N SER A 430 -9.44 8.36 -21.22
CA SER A 430 -10.40 7.36 -20.76
C SER A 430 -10.50 7.33 -19.23
N VAL A 431 -11.70 7.11 -18.69
CA VAL A 431 -11.94 6.97 -17.24
C VAL A 431 -12.79 5.73 -16.99
N VAL A 432 -12.38 4.89 -16.05
CA VAL A 432 -13.16 3.74 -15.56
C VAL A 432 -13.40 3.88 -14.07
N PHE A 433 -14.68 3.97 -13.69
CA PHE A 433 -15.12 3.93 -12.30
C PHE A 433 -15.46 2.50 -11.89
N MET A 434 -14.80 1.98 -10.87
CA MET A 434 -14.99 0.60 -10.40
C MET A 434 -15.48 0.59 -8.96
N GLY A 435 -16.50 -0.19 -8.66
CA GLY A 435 -16.98 -0.36 -7.28
C GLY A 435 -17.43 0.95 -6.61
N SER A 436 -18.03 1.88 -7.35
CA SER A 436 -18.15 3.27 -6.92
C SER A 436 -19.25 3.50 -5.87
N PRO A 437 -18.98 4.12 -4.71
CA PRO A 437 -20.04 4.57 -3.80
C PRO A 437 -20.80 5.80 -4.31
N GLY A 438 -20.57 6.25 -5.55
CA GLY A 438 -21.16 7.43 -6.15
C GLY A 438 -20.14 8.51 -6.51
N LEU A 439 -20.48 9.36 -7.48
CA LEU A 439 -19.59 10.40 -8.02
C LEU A 439 -19.80 11.80 -7.44
N GLY A 440 -20.69 11.95 -6.47
CA GLY A 440 -21.07 13.23 -5.86
C GLY A 440 -22.58 13.51 -6.04
N PRO A 441 -23.21 14.23 -5.10
CA PRO A 441 -24.68 14.41 -5.08
C PRO A 441 -25.24 15.21 -6.27
N LYS A 442 -24.37 15.99 -6.95
CA LYS A 442 -24.72 16.81 -8.11
C LYS A 442 -24.34 16.18 -9.45
N VAL A 443 -23.67 15.02 -9.45
CA VAL A 443 -23.24 14.33 -10.67
C VAL A 443 -24.30 13.30 -11.03
N ARG A 444 -24.99 13.52 -12.14
CA ARG A 444 -26.05 12.63 -12.65
C ARG A 444 -25.66 11.94 -13.95
N THR A 445 -24.72 12.54 -14.68
CA THR A 445 -24.27 12.12 -15.99
C THR A 445 -22.77 12.41 -16.16
N ALA A 446 -22.12 11.79 -17.14
CA ALA A 446 -20.74 12.11 -17.50
C ALA A 446 -20.57 13.57 -17.95
N ALA A 447 -21.62 14.19 -18.51
CA ALA A 447 -21.62 15.60 -18.89
C ALA A 447 -21.36 16.56 -17.71
N ASP A 448 -21.64 16.14 -16.48
CA ASP A 448 -21.37 16.93 -15.27
C ASP A 448 -19.87 16.94 -14.87
N LEU A 449 -19.02 16.12 -15.52
CA LEU A 449 -17.63 15.88 -15.13
C LEU A 449 -16.58 16.78 -15.81
N LYS A 450 -16.96 17.90 -16.46
CA LYS A 450 -16.04 18.82 -17.19
C LYS A 450 -14.94 18.12 -18.01
N LEU A 451 -15.33 17.05 -18.70
CA LEU A 451 -14.41 16.21 -19.46
C LEU A 451 -13.89 16.92 -20.71
N ALA A 452 -12.69 16.55 -21.15
CA ALA A 452 -12.19 16.99 -22.44
C ALA A 452 -13.05 16.40 -23.57
N PRO A 453 -13.19 17.10 -24.71
CA PRO A 453 -13.88 16.54 -25.87
C PRO A 453 -13.24 15.21 -26.29
N GLY A 454 -14.07 14.17 -26.46
CA GLY A 454 -13.61 12.84 -26.87
C GLY A 454 -13.22 11.90 -25.72
N THR A 455 -13.21 12.36 -24.45
CA THR A 455 -12.97 11.49 -23.30
C THR A 455 -14.02 10.36 -23.23
N GLN A 456 -13.56 9.12 -23.13
CA GLN A 456 -14.42 7.95 -22.97
C GLN A 456 -14.63 7.65 -21.47
N VAL A 457 -15.88 7.40 -21.07
CA VAL A 457 -16.21 7.10 -19.66
C VAL A 457 -16.90 5.76 -19.55
N PHE A 458 -16.39 4.94 -18.64
CA PHE A 458 -16.85 3.59 -18.38
C PHE A 458 -17.11 3.37 -16.88
N ALA A 459 -17.91 2.36 -16.59
CA ALA A 459 -18.12 1.88 -15.22
C ALA A 459 -18.06 0.35 -15.15
N MET A 460 -17.57 -0.15 -14.02
CA MET A 460 -17.54 -1.58 -13.68
C MET A 460 -18.13 -1.78 -12.29
N ARG A 461 -19.20 -2.57 -12.23
CA ARG A 461 -19.80 -3.04 -10.98
C ARG A 461 -19.81 -4.56 -10.99
N ALA A 462 -19.04 -5.15 -10.09
CA ALA A 462 -19.06 -6.59 -9.88
C ALA A 462 -20.34 -7.01 -9.14
N PRO A 463 -20.88 -8.21 -9.44
CA PRO A 463 -21.86 -8.85 -8.58
C PRO A 463 -21.47 -8.82 -7.10
N ALA A 464 -22.42 -8.64 -6.19
CA ALA A 464 -22.20 -8.53 -4.74
C ALA A 464 -21.27 -7.38 -4.28
N ASP A 465 -20.94 -6.40 -5.13
CA ASP A 465 -20.23 -5.18 -4.69
C ASP A 465 -21.17 -4.26 -3.90
N TRP A 466 -21.24 -4.48 -2.58
CA TRP A 466 -22.12 -3.74 -1.68
C TRP A 466 -21.85 -2.23 -1.65
N VAL A 467 -20.60 -1.79 -1.84
CA VAL A 467 -20.23 -0.36 -1.85
C VAL A 467 -20.93 0.35 -2.98
N SER A 468 -20.93 -0.25 -4.17
CA SER A 468 -21.62 0.32 -5.34
C SER A 468 -23.12 0.51 -5.09
N TYR A 469 -23.71 -0.42 -4.34
CA TYR A 469 -25.13 -0.35 -4.01
C TYR A 469 -25.47 0.67 -2.93
N THR A 470 -24.49 1.10 -2.11
CA THR A 470 -24.75 2.11 -1.07
C THR A 470 -25.14 3.46 -1.64
N GLU A 471 -24.59 3.85 -2.81
CA GLU A 471 -24.73 5.19 -3.38
C GLU A 471 -24.46 6.30 -2.34
N ALA A 472 -23.57 6.02 -1.39
CA ALA A 472 -23.33 6.88 -0.24
C ALA A 472 -22.92 8.31 -0.61
N HIS A 473 -22.34 8.48 -1.80
CA HIS A 473 -21.89 9.73 -2.37
C HIS A 473 -22.66 10.13 -3.64
N GLY A 474 -23.83 9.55 -3.89
CA GLY A 474 -24.66 9.82 -5.07
C GLY A 474 -24.76 8.62 -6.01
N ASN A 475 -25.31 8.85 -7.20
CA ASN A 475 -25.66 7.80 -8.15
C ASN A 475 -24.43 6.93 -8.53
N ASP A 476 -24.65 5.62 -8.60
CA ASP A 476 -23.66 4.70 -9.15
C ASP A 476 -23.43 4.98 -10.65
N PRO A 477 -22.18 5.23 -11.10
CA PRO A 477 -21.86 5.42 -12.51
C PRO A 477 -22.23 4.22 -13.40
N ALA A 478 -22.37 3.01 -12.86
CA ALA A 478 -22.85 1.85 -13.61
C ALA A 478 -24.33 1.94 -14.04
N ASP A 479 -25.10 2.81 -13.39
CA ASP A 479 -26.51 3.06 -13.68
C ASP A 479 -26.75 4.39 -14.44
N MET A 480 -25.68 5.15 -14.76
CA MET A 480 -25.78 6.40 -15.51
C MET A 480 -25.96 6.15 -17.02
N PRO A 481 -26.88 6.87 -17.70
CA PRO A 481 -27.27 6.57 -19.08
C PRO A 481 -26.19 6.84 -20.13
N ASP A 482 -25.26 7.74 -19.85
CA ASP A 482 -24.19 8.18 -20.75
C ASP A 482 -22.81 7.62 -20.38
N ILE A 483 -22.74 6.70 -19.42
CA ILE A 483 -21.54 5.95 -19.05
C ILE A 483 -21.68 4.50 -19.53
N LYS A 484 -20.67 4.01 -20.26
CA LYS A 484 -20.71 2.63 -20.79
C LYS A 484 -20.32 1.64 -19.70
N ARG A 485 -21.28 0.83 -19.25
CA ARG A 485 -21.00 -0.26 -18.31
C ARG A 485 -20.27 -1.43 -18.97
N LEU A 486 -19.13 -1.81 -18.41
CA LEU A 486 -18.29 -2.92 -18.86
C LEU A 486 -18.56 -4.20 -18.05
N ALA A 487 -18.41 -5.35 -18.71
CA ALA A 487 -18.54 -6.65 -18.06
C ALA A 487 -17.36 -6.91 -17.10
N THR A 488 -17.65 -7.54 -15.95
CA THR A 488 -16.65 -7.90 -14.94
C THR A 488 -16.25 -9.38 -14.96
N GLY A 489 -16.96 -10.21 -15.74
CA GLY A 489 -16.67 -11.65 -15.83
C GLY A 489 -16.98 -12.37 -14.52
N ALA A 490 -16.00 -13.12 -14.00
CA ALA A 490 -16.13 -13.91 -12.78
C ALA A 490 -15.85 -13.11 -11.49
N SER A 491 -15.61 -11.80 -11.57
CA SER A 491 -15.43 -10.95 -10.39
C SER A 491 -16.68 -10.98 -9.51
N SER A 492 -16.49 -11.07 -8.20
CA SER A 492 -17.55 -10.92 -7.20
C SER A 492 -17.03 -10.12 -6.00
N GLY A 493 -17.91 -9.35 -5.37
CA GLY A 493 -17.56 -8.49 -4.25
C GLY A 493 -16.73 -7.27 -4.68
N HIS A 494 -16.22 -6.55 -3.68
CA HIS A 494 -15.76 -5.17 -3.86
C HIS A 494 -14.33 -5.03 -4.41
N SER A 495 -13.48 -6.06 -4.34
CA SER A 495 -12.03 -5.92 -4.63
C SER A 495 -11.53 -6.73 -5.83
N GLN A 496 -12.43 -7.38 -6.58
CA GLN A 496 -12.06 -8.42 -7.57
C GLN A 496 -11.93 -7.92 -9.02
N TYR A 497 -11.56 -6.66 -9.25
CA TYR A 497 -11.53 -6.06 -10.60
C TYR A 497 -10.28 -6.43 -11.42
N TYR A 498 -9.15 -6.73 -10.77
CA TYR A 498 -7.85 -7.00 -11.41
C TYR A 498 -7.45 -8.48 -11.47
N ILE A 499 -8.42 -9.40 -11.35
CA ILE A 499 -8.14 -10.84 -11.37
C ILE A 499 -7.51 -11.26 -12.72
N PRO A 500 -6.35 -11.93 -12.73
CA PRO A 500 -5.73 -12.44 -13.94
C PRO A 500 -6.66 -13.34 -14.75
N LYS A 501 -6.59 -13.26 -16.08
CA LYS A 501 -7.38 -14.07 -17.03
C LYS A 501 -8.91 -13.91 -16.86
N ASN A 502 -9.36 -12.80 -16.29
CA ASN A 502 -10.78 -12.49 -16.14
C ASN A 502 -11.25 -11.40 -17.13
N THR A 503 -12.54 -11.37 -17.45
CA THR A 503 -13.12 -10.37 -18.38
C THR A 503 -12.94 -8.95 -17.88
N GLY A 504 -13.05 -8.72 -16.55
CA GLY A 504 -12.84 -7.39 -15.98
C GLY A 504 -11.44 -6.82 -16.28
N LEU A 505 -10.40 -7.60 -15.99
CA LEU A 505 -9.03 -7.20 -16.29
C LEU A 505 -8.79 -7.01 -17.80
N ASN A 506 -9.34 -7.88 -18.64
CA ASN A 506 -9.23 -7.73 -20.10
C ASN A 506 -9.87 -6.43 -20.60
N ASN A 507 -10.99 -6.02 -20.00
CA ASN A 507 -11.65 -4.76 -20.33
C ASN A 507 -10.81 -3.55 -19.91
N LEU A 508 -10.18 -3.59 -18.73
CA LEU A 508 -9.26 -2.55 -18.29
C LEU A 508 -8.03 -2.44 -19.21
N GLN A 509 -7.47 -3.57 -19.63
CA GLN A 509 -6.37 -3.61 -20.60
C GLN A 509 -6.80 -3.03 -21.96
N ALA A 510 -7.99 -3.38 -22.46
CA ALA A 510 -8.51 -2.85 -23.72
C ALA A 510 -8.73 -1.32 -23.66
N VAL A 511 -9.28 -0.80 -22.56
CA VAL A 511 -9.43 0.65 -22.35
C VAL A 511 -8.05 1.32 -22.28
N LEU A 512 -7.08 0.72 -21.58
CA LEU A 512 -5.72 1.25 -21.47
C LEU A 512 -5.04 1.35 -22.84
N THR A 513 -5.11 0.31 -23.66
CA THR A 513 -4.39 0.24 -24.95
C THR A 513 -5.19 0.80 -26.12
N GLY A 514 -6.36 1.42 -25.88
CA GLY A 514 -7.24 1.91 -26.93
C GLY A 514 -7.79 0.81 -27.87
N ASP A 515 -7.82 -0.44 -27.41
CA ASP A 515 -8.37 -1.55 -28.18
C ASP A 515 -9.91 -1.43 -28.25
N ALA A 516 -10.44 -1.44 -29.47
CA ALA A 516 -11.87 -1.34 -29.72
C ALA A 516 -12.69 -2.48 -29.09
N TYR A 517 -12.05 -3.61 -28.76
CA TYR A 517 -12.71 -4.80 -28.21
C TYR A 517 -12.95 -4.74 -26.69
N VAL A 518 -13.63 -3.70 -26.22
CA VAL A 518 -14.24 -3.69 -24.88
C VAL A 518 -15.53 -4.50 -24.87
N ARG A 519 -15.71 -5.35 -23.86
CA ARG A 519 -16.92 -6.17 -23.67
C ARG A 519 -17.91 -5.43 -22.77
N PRO A 520 -19.03 -4.89 -23.31
CA PRO A 520 -20.05 -4.25 -22.51
C PRO A 520 -20.76 -5.27 -21.62
N PHE A 521 -21.36 -4.79 -20.54
CA PHE A 521 -22.32 -5.56 -19.77
C PHE A 521 -23.59 -5.79 -20.61
N THR A 522 -24.05 -7.03 -20.73
CA THR A 522 -25.23 -7.42 -21.52
C THR A 522 -26.43 -7.88 -20.68
N GLY A 523 -26.34 -7.76 -19.35
CA GLY A 523 -27.44 -8.07 -18.44
C GLY A 523 -28.45 -6.92 -18.31
N SER A 524 -29.63 -7.19 -17.74
CA SER A 524 -30.54 -6.12 -17.31
C SER A 524 -30.07 -5.54 -15.98
N PRO A 525 -30.09 -4.20 -15.78
CA PRO A 525 -29.72 -3.57 -14.50
C PRO A 525 -30.49 -4.18 -13.31
N ARG A 526 -31.75 -4.58 -13.53
CA ARG A 526 -32.62 -5.24 -12.53
C ARG A 526 -32.16 -6.64 -12.12
N VAL A 527 -31.28 -7.28 -12.90
CA VAL A 527 -30.79 -8.63 -12.61
C VAL A 527 -29.68 -8.60 -11.56
N ASP A 528 -28.90 -7.51 -11.46
CA ASP A 528 -28.01 -7.29 -10.29
C ASP A 528 -28.83 -7.13 -9.01
N ASP A 529 -29.88 -6.29 -9.07
CA ASP A 529 -30.78 -6.02 -7.94
C ASP A 529 -31.53 -7.29 -7.48
N GLY A 530 -31.92 -8.14 -8.43
CA GLY A 530 -32.71 -9.35 -8.18
C GLY A 530 -31.89 -10.61 -7.85
N GLN A 531 -30.65 -10.74 -8.33
CA GLN A 531 -29.84 -11.96 -8.11
C GLN A 531 -28.83 -11.84 -6.97
N PHE A 532 -28.42 -10.63 -6.56
CA PHE A 532 -27.39 -10.44 -5.52
C PHE A 532 -27.83 -9.61 -4.29
N GLY A 533 -29.14 -9.34 -4.13
CA GLY A 533 -29.71 -8.79 -2.88
C GLY A 533 -29.37 -7.31 -2.59
N ALA A 534 -28.71 -6.60 -3.49
CA ALA A 534 -28.28 -5.21 -3.36
C ALA A 534 -29.33 -4.21 -2.85
N SER A 535 -30.59 -4.43 -3.21
CA SER A 535 -31.75 -3.55 -2.93
C SER A 535 -31.98 -3.32 -1.44
N GLY A 536 -31.81 -4.34 -0.60
CA GLY A 536 -32.02 -4.20 0.84
C GLY A 536 -30.97 -3.35 1.54
N VAL A 537 -29.69 -3.48 1.14
CA VAL A 537 -28.59 -2.66 1.67
C VAL A 537 -28.70 -1.22 1.16
N ARG A 538 -29.06 -1.04 -0.11
CA ARG A 538 -29.32 0.29 -0.69
C ARG A 538 -30.45 1.02 0.04
N VAL A 539 -31.56 0.33 0.33
CA VAL A 539 -32.67 0.89 1.11
C VAL A 539 -32.25 1.20 2.54
N LEU A 540 -31.50 0.31 3.20
CA LEU A 540 -30.97 0.52 4.55
C LEU A 540 -30.12 1.79 4.61
N VAL A 541 -29.12 1.92 3.74
CA VAL A 541 -28.21 3.08 3.70
C VAL A 541 -28.98 4.36 3.39
N LYS A 542 -29.87 4.35 2.39
CA LYS A 542 -30.65 5.52 2.00
C LYS A 542 -31.57 6.00 3.12
N GLU A 543 -32.26 5.10 3.81
CA GLU A 543 -33.13 5.46 4.93
C GLU A 543 -32.31 6.00 6.11
N LEU A 544 -31.17 5.38 6.44
CA LEU A 544 -30.28 5.87 7.51
C LEU A 544 -29.73 7.27 7.17
N GLN A 545 -29.24 7.49 5.95
CA GLN A 545 -28.74 8.80 5.50
C GLN A 545 -29.82 9.88 5.48
N SER A 546 -31.09 9.51 5.26
CA SER A 546 -32.20 10.48 5.28
C SER A 546 -32.61 10.94 6.68
N ARG A 547 -32.32 10.13 7.72
CA ARG A 547 -32.75 10.38 9.11
C ARG A 547 -31.60 10.79 10.04
N VAL A 548 -30.37 10.43 9.71
CA VAL A 548 -29.18 10.79 10.47
C VAL A 548 -28.53 12.05 9.85
N PRO A 549 -28.33 13.13 10.62
CA PRO A 549 -27.65 14.32 10.13
C PRO A 549 -26.24 13.99 9.59
N GLN A 550 -25.82 14.67 8.52
CA GLN A 550 -24.51 14.44 7.86
C GLN A 550 -23.29 14.52 8.79
N TRP A 551 -23.37 15.22 9.92
CA TRP A 551 -22.26 15.31 10.88
C TRP A 551 -22.20 14.13 11.86
N LYS A 552 -23.26 13.31 11.96
CA LYS A 552 -23.32 12.06 12.76
C LYS A 552 -23.04 10.80 11.94
N THR A 553 -22.83 10.90 10.62
CA THR A 553 -22.62 9.74 9.75
C THR A 553 -21.31 9.00 10.04
N GLY A 554 -20.30 9.65 10.63
CA GLY A 554 -19.07 8.98 11.06
C GLY A 554 -19.27 7.99 12.21
N GLU A 555 -20.10 8.36 13.19
CA GLU A 555 -20.50 7.45 14.30
C GLU A 555 -21.38 6.30 13.79
N LEU A 556 -22.23 6.59 12.80
CA LEU A 556 -23.03 5.58 12.09
C LEU A 556 -22.16 4.56 11.37
N ALA A 557 -21.12 5.01 10.66
CA ALA A 557 -20.18 4.13 9.98
C ALA A 557 -19.36 3.27 10.98
N ALA A 558 -18.89 3.87 12.09
CA ALA A 558 -18.15 3.16 13.12
C ALA A 558 -18.98 2.06 13.80
N ALA A 559 -20.27 2.31 14.06
CA ALA A 559 -21.19 1.32 14.63
C ALA A 559 -21.42 0.10 13.71
N LEU A 560 -21.25 0.28 12.39
CA LEU A 560 -21.50 -0.75 11.38
C LEU A 560 -20.21 -1.46 10.91
N ASP A 561 -19.03 -1.01 11.34
CA ASP A 561 -17.72 -1.47 10.86
C ASP A 561 -17.47 -2.99 10.95
N PRO A 562 -17.78 -3.70 12.06
CA PRO A 562 -17.55 -5.15 12.16
C PRO A 562 -18.40 -5.95 11.17
N ILE A 563 -19.57 -5.43 10.85
CA ILE A 563 -20.59 -6.07 10.02
C ILE A 563 -20.27 -5.84 8.54
N ILE A 564 -19.80 -4.63 8.23
CA ILE A 564 -19.27 -4.24 6.92
C ILE A 564 -18.05 -5.10 6.56
N LYS A 565 -17.13 -5.36 7.51
CA LYS A 565 -15.98 -6.24 7.29
C LYS A 565 -16.37 -7.69 6.98
N GLY A 566 -17.36 -8.26 7.68
CA GLY A 566 -17.87 -9.61 7.41
C GLY A 566 -18.68 -9.72 6.10
N ALA A 567 -19.23 -8.61 5.62
CA ALA A 567 -19.91 -8.53 4.32
C ALA A 567 -18.92 -8.36 3.15
N LEU A 568 -17.82 -7.60 3.36
CA LEU A 568 -16.75 -7.38 2.38
C LEU A 568 -16.04 -8.67 1.95
N THR A 569 -15.96 -9.68 2.84
CA THR A 569 -15.34 -10.98 2.58
C THR A 569 -16.29 -12.00 1.93
N GLY A 570 -17.60 -11.69 1.86
CA GLY A 570 -18.63 -12.60 1.33
C GLY A 570 -18.99 -13.76 2.26
N GLU A 571 -18.56 -13.73 3.53
CA GLU A 571 -18.78 -14.81 4.50
C GLU A 571 -20.16 -14.74 5.20
N THR A 572 -20.87 -13.63 5.08
CA THR A 572 -22.12 -13.36 5.82
C THR A 572 -23.29 -13.04 4.89
N ASP A 573 -24.45 -13.68 5.09
CA ASP A 573 -25.66 -13.41 4.30
C ASP A 573 -26.32 -12.07 4.67
N GLN A 574 -27.08 -11.51 3.73
CA GLN A 574 -27.65 -10.17 3.85
C GLN A 574 -28.62 -9.99 5.02
N LYS A 575 -29.43 -11.00 5.37
CA LYS A 575 -30.36 -10.86 6.50
C LYS A 575 -29.58 -10.76 7.80
N THR A 576 -28.51 -11.54 7.91
CA THR A 576 -27.58 -11.48 9.04
C THR A 576 -26.90 -10.11 9.12
N VAL A 577 -26.40 -9.57 8.00
CA VAL A 577 -25.81 -8.23 7.91
C VAL A 577 -26.81 -7.14 8.34
N ILE A 578 -28.04 -7.14 7.81
CA ILE A 578 -29.07 -6.16 8.17
C ILE A 578 -29.44 -6.28 9.65
N ASN A 579 -29.65 -7.50 10.16
CA ASN A 579 -30.04 -7.69 11.55
C ASN A 579 -28.92 -7.29 12.54
N GLN A 580 -27.66 -7.61 12.23
CA GLN A 580 -26.52 -7.17 13.03
C GLN A 580 -26.35 -5.65 12.99
N ALA A 581 -26.51 -5.03 11.81
CA ALA A 581 -26.44 -3.58 11.65
C ALA A 581 -27.46 -2.88 12.56
N MET A 582 -28.70 -3.37 12.55
CA MET A 582 -29.77 -2.79 13.36
C MET A 582 -29.62 -3.09 14.85
N HIS A 583 -28.97 -4.20 15.22
CA HIS A 583 -28.61 -4.51 16.60
C HIS A 583 -27.54 -3.57 17.15
N GLU A 584 -26.49 -3.29 16.37
CA GLU A 584 -25.44 -2.36 16.78
C GLU A 584 -25.92 -0.91 16.81
N LEU A 585 -26.80 -0.51 15.89
CA LEU A 585 -27.43 0.81 15.92
C LEU A 585 -28.25 1.04 17.20
N ARG A 586 -28.95 0.03 17.71
CA ARG A 586 -29.68 0.11 18.99
C ARG A 586 -28.76 0.31 20.20
N LYS A 587 -27.49 -0.10 20.10
CA LYS A 587 -26.50 0.06 21.18
C LYS A 587 -25.69 1.35 21.08
N SER A 588 -25.67 1.99 19.91
CA SER A 588 -24.90 3.20 19.64
C SER A 588 -25.54 4.46 20.23
N GLU A 589 -24.76 5.53 20.42
CA GLU A 589 -25.27 6.85 20.84
C GLU A 589 -26.17 7.54 19.78
N LEU A 590 -26.35 6.92 18.61
CA LEU A 590 -27.29 7.38 17.58
C LEU A 590 -28.76 7.21 17.98
N GLY A 591 -29.06 6.53 19.10
CA GLY A 591 -30.40 6.41 19.67
C GLY A 591 -31.11 7.74 19.97
N GLY A 592 -30.37 8.86 20.01
CA GLY A 592 -30.94 10.22 20.07
C GLY A 592 -31.52 10.74 18.75
N TYR A 593 -31.14 10.15 17.61
CA TYR A 593 -31.60 10.53 16.26
C TYR A 593 -32.46 9.46 15.59
N LEU A 594 -32.39 8.21 16.07
CA LEU A 594 -33.21 7.10 15.59
C LEU A 594 -33.96 6.49 16.77
N SER A 595 -35.28 6.61 16.76
CA SER A 595 -36.11 5.92 17.75
C SER A 595 -36.13 4.41 17.49
N ALA A 596 -36.53 3.61 18.48
CA ALA A 596 -36.75 2.18 18.29
C ALA A 596 -37.78 1.87 17.18
N ALA A 597 -38.75 2.78 16.96
CA ALA A 597 -39.72 2.70 15.88
C ALA A 597 -39.06 2.95 14.52
N ASP A 598 -38.20 3.97 14.40
CA ASP A 598 -37.44 4.25 13.18
C ASP A 598 -36.57 3.05 12.80
N ILE A 599 -35.84 2.50 13.76
CA ILE A 599 -34.99 1.31 13.56
C ILE A 599 -35.84 0.15 13.05
N THR A 600 -37.03 -0.07 13.60
CA THR A 600 -37.94 -1.16 13.19
C THR A 600 -38.47 -0.95 11.77
N GLU A 601 -38.87 0.27 11.43
CA GLU A 601 -39.36 0.65 10.09
C GLU A 601 -38.27 0.49 9.02
N ILE A 602 -37.07 0.98 9.29
CA ILE A 602 -35.91 0.88 8.39
C ILE A 602 -35.55 -0.59 8.16
N THR A 603 -35.53 -1.40 9.22
CA THR A 603 -35.26 -2.85 9.13
C THR A 603 -36.28 -3.54 8.22
N ALA A 604 -37.57 -3.23 8.41
CA ALA A 604 -38.64 -3.84 7.61
C ALA A 604 -38.54 -3.46 6.13
N LYS A 605 -38.29 -2.18 5.81
CA LYS A 605 -38.09 -1.70 4.44
C LYS A 605 -36.88 -2.37 3.77
N ALA A 606 -35.75 -2.44 4.48
CA ALA A 606 -34.53 -3.08 4.00
C ALA A 606 -34.73 -4.59 3.73
N LEU A 607 -35.35 -5.31 4.67
CA LEU A 607 -35.64 -6.75 4.52
C LEU A 607 -36.65 -7.02 3.40
N ALA A 608 -37.68 -6.18 3.24
CA ALA A 608 -38.65 -6.30 2.16
C ALA A 608 -37.99 -6.09 0.78
N ALA A 609 -37.07 -5.12 0.69
CA ALA A 609 -36.32 -4.88 -0.52
C ALA A 609 -35.31 -6.01 -0.83
N ALA A 610 -34.76 -6.69 0.18
CA ALA A 610 -33.77 -7.77 0.03
C ALA A 610 -34.32 -9.05 -0.64
N GLY A 611 -35.62 -9.33 -0.59
CA GLY A 611 -36.22 -10.53 -1.20
C GLY A 611 -35.92 -11.88 -0.49
N ALA A 612 -36.25 -13.00 -1.13
CA ALA A 612 -36.07 -14.36 -0.60
C ALA A 612 -34.63 -14.91 -0.82
N PRO A 613 -34.15 -15.88 -0.01
CA PRO A 613 -32.75 -16.33 0.00
C PRO A 613 -32.28 -16.96 -1.32
N LEU A 614 -30.97 -16.85 -1.59
CA LEU A 614 -30.25 -17.42 -2.75
C LEU A 614 -30.49 -18.93 -2.98
N ALA A 615 -30.81 -19.70 -1.93
CA ALA A 615 -30.98 -21.15 -2.02
C ALA A 615 -32.13 -21.59 -2.95
N GLU A 616 -33.18 -20.77 -3.12
CA GLU A 616 -34.32 -21.11 -4.01
C GLU A 616 -34.09 -20.67 -5.48
N ARG A 617 -33.05 -19.87 -5.77
CA ARG A 617 -32.80 -19.30 -7.11
C ARG A 617 -31.61 -19.92 -7.86
N ALA A 618 -30.88 -20.83 -7.22
CA ALA A 618 -29.73 -21.54 -7.81
C ALA A 618 -30.08 -22.45 -9.02
N VAL A 619 -31.37 -22.68 -9.30
CA VAL A 619 -31.83 -23.55 -10.40
C VAL A 619 -31.63 -22.93 -11.80
N LEU A 620 -31.30 -21.64 -11.92
CA LEU A 620 -31.18 -20.96 -13.22
C LEU A 620 -29.75 -20.78 -13.76
N PHE A 621 -28.70 -21.22 -13.04
CA PHE A 621 -27.30 -21.10 -13.48
C PHE A 621 -26.71 -22.34 -14.17
N THR A 622 -27.51 -23.39 -14.39
CA THR A 622 -27.09 -24.60 -15.12
C THR A 622 -27.33 -24.54 -16.63
N ALA A 623 -27.94 -23.49 -17.19
CA ALA A 623 -28.37 -23.46 -18.59
C ALA A 623 -27.41 -22.77 -19.60
N THR A 624 -26.24 -22.25 -19.19
CA THR A 624 -25.24 -21.70 -20.12
C THR A 624 -23.91 -22.46 -20.11
N ARG A 625 -23.94 -23.74 -19.73
CA ARG A 625 -22.85 -24.70 -19.95
C ARG A 625 -22.90 -25.41 -21.31
N GLY A 626 -23.86 -25.07 -22.18
CA GLY A 626 -24.01 -25.68 -23.50
C GLY A 626 -23.70 -24.69 -24.62
N ALA A 627 -22.78 -25.10 -25.51
CA ALA A 627 -22.44 -24.53 -26.82
C ALA A 627 -21.25 -23.55 -26.88
N TYR A 628 -20.04 -24.09 -26.74
CA TYR A 628 -18.89 -23.66 -27.54
C TYR A 628 -18.22 -24.91 -28.13
N PRO A 629 -18.10 -25.05 -29.47
CA PRO A 629 -17.20 -26.05 -30.06
C PRO A 629 -15.74 -25.64 -29.84
N ARG A 630 -14.87 -26.65 -29.76
CA ARG A 630 -13.45 -26.61 -29.38
C ARG A 630 -12.58 -25.65 -30.17
#